data_AF-A0A6M3KUN4-F1
#
_entry.id   AF-A0A6M3KUN4-F1
#
_cell.length_a   1.000
_cell.length_b   1.000
_cell.length_c   1.000
_cell.angle_alpha   90.00
_cell.angle_beta   90.00
_cell.angle_gamma   90.00
#
_symmetry.space_group_name_H-M   'P 1'
#
loop_
_entity.id
_entity.type
_entity.pdbx_description
1 polymer ?
#
loop_
_entity_poly.entity_id
_entity_poly.type
_entity_poly.pdbx_seq_one_letter_code
_entity_poly.pdbx_strand_id
1 'polypeptide(L)' 'MQIKFTRDCELEIVEWFNEDWNEQQITVETFTPGEMVDVNIFAESEDGQSVDIQFFDGGSVFGLPKDCFKIIE' A
#
# COMPACT_ATOMS: atom_id res chain seq x y z
N MET A 1 -6.06 3.30 10.29
CA MET A 1 -4.83 3.92 10.83
C MET A 1 -4.30 4.91 9.80
N GLN A 2 -3.35 5.76 10.15
CA GLN A 2 -2.73 6.65 9.16
C GLN A 2 -1.24 6.31 9.00
N ILE A 3 -0.73 6.37 7.78
CA ILE A 3 0.71 6.30 7.51
C ILE A 3 1.18 7.59 6.88
N LYS A 4 2.45 7.93 7.12
CA LYS A 4 3.13 9.08 6.51
C LYS A 4 4.33 8.60 5.72
N PHE A 5 4.38 8.91 4.43
CA PHE A 5 5.51 8.55 3.58
C PHE A 5 6.77 9.33 3.98
N THR A 6 7.91 8.65 4.00
CA THR A 6 9.22 9.19 4.44
C THR A 6 10.17 9.48 3.29
N ARG A 7 9.89 8.92 2.11
CA ARG A 7 10.61 9.08 0.85
C ARG A 7 9.63 8.96 -0.32
N ASP A 8 10.09 9.22 -1.54
CA ASP A 8 9.30 8.93 -2.74
C ASP A 8 9.09 7.41 -2.83
N CYS A 9 7.83 7.00 -2.95
CA CYS A 9 7.42 5.61 -3.06
C CYS A 9 6.39 5.48 -4.20
N GLU A 10 6.80 4.82 -5.27
CA GLU A 10 5.91 4.42 -6.36
C GLU A 10 5.23 3.11 -5.98
N LEU A 11 3.90 3.10 -5.93
CA LEU A 11 3.10 1.98 -5.51
C LEU A 11 2.20 1.51 -6.65
N GLU A 12 2.20 0.20 -6.88
CA GLU A 12 1.18 -0.47 -7.69
C GLU A 12 -0.04 -0.73 -6.81
N ILE A 13 -1.14 -0.02 -7.10
CA ILE A 13 -2.41 -0.13 -6.39
C ILE A 13 -3.31 -1.06 -7.20
N VAL A 14 -3.68 -2.20 -6.62
CA VAL A 14 -4.64 -3.14 -7.19
C VAL A 14 -6.05 -2.62 -6.86
N GLU A 15 -6.73 -2.10 -7.88
CA GLU A 15 -8.10 -1.58 -7.80
C GLU A 15 -9.13 -2.71 -7.86
N TRP A 16 -8.82 -3.74 -8.65
CA TRP A 16 -9.70 -4.86 -8.89
C TRP A 16 -8.91 -6.08 -9.36
N PHE A 17 -9.36 -7.26 -8.93
CA PHE A 17 -8.83 -8.54 -9.36
C PHE A 17 -9.98 -9.52 -9.62
N ASN A 18 -9.87 -10.27 -10.69
CA ASN A 18 -10.76 -11.38 -11.01
C ASN A 18 -9.96 -12.65 -11.22
N GLU A 19 -10.12 -13.57 -10.28
CA GLU A 19 -9.43 -14.85 -10.27
C GLU A 19 -9.88 -15.77 -11.42
N ASP A 20 -11.16 -15.74 -11.79
CA ASP A 20 -11.72 -16.62 -12.84
C ASP A 20 -11.11 -16.35 -14.22
N TRP A 21 -10.74 -15.08 -14.49
CA TRP A 21 -10.15 -14.66 -15.76
C TRP A 21 -8.68 -14.27 -15.64
N ASN A 22 -8.10 -14.32 -14.43
CA ASN A 22 -6.76 -13.84 -14.12
C ASN A 22 -6.52 -12.42 -14.67
N GLU A 23 -7.50 -11.54 -14.48
CA GLU A 23 -7.47 -10.14 -14.90
C GLU A 23 -7.34 -9.24 -13.67
N GLN A 24 -6.59 -8.15 -13.82
CA GLN A 24 -6.43 -7.15 -12.77
C GLN A 24 -6.42 -5.74 -13.35
N GLN A 25 -6.96 -4.80 -12.58
CA GLN A 25 -6.79 -3.38 -12.82
C GLN A 25 -5.80 -2.84 -11.79
N ILE A 26 -4.69 -2.30 -12.29
CA ILE A 26 -3.65 -1.68 -11.47
C ILE A 26 -3.50 -0.22 -11.87
N THR A 27 -3.44 0.65 -10.89
CA THR A 27 -2.98 2.04 -11.03
C THR A 27 -1.59 2.15 -10.42
N VAL A 28 -0.74 3.00 -10.98
CA VAL A 28 0.56 3.33 -10.39
C VAL A 28 0.49 4.75 -9.87
N GLU A 29 0.75 4.92 -8.58
CA GLU A 29 0.76 6.23 -7.93
C GLU A 29 2.10 6.46 -7.24
N THR A 30 2.56 7.71 -7.25
CA THR A 30 3.77 8.13 -6.53
C THR A 30 3.36 8.94 -5.32
N PHE A 31 3.70 8.43 -4.13
CA PHE A 31 3.57 9.16 -2.88
C PHE A 31 4.91 9.79 -2.53
N THR A 32 4.87 11.06 -2.20
CA THR A 32 6.01 11.92 -1.91
C THR A 32 6.23 12.05 -0.39
N PRO A 33 7.46 12.35 0.06
CA PRO A 33 7.77 12.48 1.47
C PRO A 33 6.87 13.52 2.14
N GLY A 34 6.20 13.10 3.20
CA GLY A 34 5.33 13.95 3.98
C GLY A 34 3.84 13.72 3.76
N GLU A 35 3.47 13.09 2.64
CA GLU A 35 2.08 12.73 2.36
C GLU A 35 1.56 11.71 3.38
N MET A 36 0.29 11.88 3.75
CA MET A 36 -0.38 11.07 4.75
C MET A 36 -1.60 10.44 4.11
N VAL A 37 -1.75 9.14 4.32
CA VAL A 37 -2.85 8.36 3.77
C VAL A 37 -3.45 7.49 4.86
N ASP A 38 -4.78 7.41 4.87
CA ASP A 38 -5.50 6.52 5.75
C ASP A 38 -5.55 5.13 5.11
N VAL A 39 -5.13 4.13 5.89
CA VAL A 39 -4.99 2.74 5.43
C VAL A 39 -5.43 1.75 6.50
N ASN A 40 -5.56 0.50 6.08
CA ASN A 40 -5.63 -0.67 6.95
C ASN A 40 -4.47 -1.62 6.59
N ILE A 41 -3.58 -1.91 7.55
CA ILE A 41 -2.56 -2.95 7.37
C ILE A 41 -3.23 -4.30 7.68
N PHE A 42 -3.25 -5.23 6.71
CA PHE A 42 -3.92 -6.52 6.87
C PHE A 42 -2.99 -7.73 6.84
N ALA A 43 -1.76 -7.56 6.35
CA ALA A 43 -0.72 -8.59 6.41
C ALA A 43 0.66 -7.96 6.60
N GLU A 44 1.59 -8.77 7.10
CA GLU A 44 3.00 -8.42 7.26
C GLU A 44 3.83 -9.58 6.70
N SER A 45 4.94 -9.28 6.02
CA SER A 45 5.84 -10.31 5.50
C SER A 45 6.49 -11.11 6.63
N GLU A 46 6.91 -12.35 6.36
CA GLU A 46 7.51 -13.23 7.38
C GLU A 46 8.79 -12.63 8.02
N ASP A 47 9.52 -11.81 7.26
CA ASP A 47 10.72 -11.10 7.73
C ASP A 47 10.42 -9.75 8.43
N GLY A 48 9.15 -9.35 8.46
CA GLY A 48 8.67 -8.09 9.04
C GLY A 48 9.11 -6.82 8.32
N GLN A 49 9.69 -6.92 7.12
CA GLN A 49 10.23 -5.77 6.38
C GLN A 49 9.19 -5.04 5.53
N SER A 50 8.06 -5.68 5.22
CA SER A 50 7.01 -5.12 4.39
C SER A 50 5.63 -5.46 4.92
N VAL A 51 4.62 -4.71 4.47
CA VAL A 51 3.23 -4.91 4.84
C VAL A 51 2.33 -4.84 3.62
N ASP A 52 1.18 -5.50 3.70
CA ASP A 52 0.10 -5.30 2.75
C ASP A 52 -0.91 -4.32 3.35
N ILE A 53 -1.29 -3.32 2.55
CA ILE A 53 -2.19 -2.25 2.96
C ILE A 53 -3.40 -2.18 2.04
N GLN A 54 -4.52 -1.76 2.61
CA GLN A 54 -5.72 -1.39 1.86
C GLN A 54 -6.08 0.07 2.17
N PHE A 55 -6.30 0.86 1.13
CA PHE A 55 -6.82 2.22 1.18
C PHE A 55 -8.35 2.20 1.41
N PHE A 56 -8.90 3.32 1.88
CA PHE A 56 -10.34 3.42 2.20
C PHE A 56 -11.27 3.39 0.98
N ASP A 57 -10.76 3.69 -0.21
CA ASP A 57 -11.46 3.53 -1.49
C ASP A 57 -11.50 2.08 -1.98
N GLY A 58 -10.77 1.18 -1.32
CA GLY A 58 -10.71 -0.25 -1.61
C GLY A 58 -9.42 -0.70 -2.31
N GLY A 59 -8.62 0.22 -2.83
CA GLY A 59 -7.35 -0.09 -3.50
C GLY A 59 -6.36 -0.76 -2.54
N SER A 60 -5.60 -1.75 -3.02
CA SER A 60 -4.67 -2.51 -2.17
C SER A 60 -3.25 -2.50 -2.72
N VAL A 61 -2.27 -2.41 -1.82
CA VAL A 61 -0.83 -2.51 -2.15
C VAL A 61 -0.26 -3.70 -1.40
N PHE A 62 0.49 -4.53 -2.11
CA PHE A 62 1.15 -5.70 -1.57
C PHE A 62 2.65 -5.46 -1.44
N GLY A 63 3.23 -5.80 -0.29
CA GLY A 63 4.66 -5.69 -0.04
C GLY A 63 5.18 -4.26 0.08
N LEU A 64 4.40 -3.32 0.63
CA LEU A 64 4.86 -1.96 0.92
C LEU A 64 6.03 -2.03 1.94
N PRO A 65 7.24 -1.58 1.58
CA PRO A 65 8.37 -1.61 2.51
C PRO A 65 8.12 -0.71 3.73
N LYS A 66 8.41 -1.20 4.93
CA LYS A 66 8.27 -0.40 6.17
C LYS A 66 9.24 0.78 6.24
N ASP A 67 10.28 0.80 5.43
CA ASP A 67 11.19 1.95 5.32
C ASP A 67 10.62 3.10 4.47
N CYS A 68 9.53 2.86 3.73
CA CYS A 68 8.85 3.84 2.87
C CYS A 68 7.91 4.77 3.66
N PHE A 69 7.48 4.36 4.86
CA PHE A 69 6.50 5.09 5.65
C PHE A 69 6.76 4.99 7.16
N LYS A 70 6.00 5.77 7.92
CA LYS A 70 5.85 5.61 9.37
C LYS A 70 4.38 5.61 9.74
N ILE A 71 4.00 4.81 10.73
CA ILE A 71 2.65 4.80 11.28
C ILE A 71 2.46 6.06 12.12
N ILE A 72 1.31 6.71 11.95
CA ILE A 72 0.84 7.84 12.75
C ILE A 72 -0.37 7.35 13.54
N GLU A 73 -0.28 7.41 14.88
CA GLU A 73 -1.38 7.10 15.80
C GLU A 73 -2.41 8.23 15.87
#